data_AF-A0A965Z232-F1
#
_entry.id   AF-A0A965Z232-F1
#
_cell.length_a   1.000
_cell.length_b   1.000
_cell.length_c   1.000
_cell.angle_alpha   90.00
_cell.angle_beta   90.00
_cell.angle_gamma   90.00
#
_symmetry.space_group_name_H-M   'P 1'
#
loop_
_entity.id
_entity.type
_entity.pdbx_description
1 polymer ?
#
loop_
_entity_poly.entity_id
_entity_poly.type
_entity_poly.pdbx_seq_one_letter_code
_entity_poly.pdbx_strand_id
1 'polypeptide(L)' 'MNANQIVNGAGNEVWDRLPNKGYYLGMSRPYVYQLINRGDVKTALIKSPGRVRGIRLVWRPSVLAFIEKNVVKVG' A
#
# COMPACT_ATOMS: atom_id res chain seq x y z
N MET A 1 -4.45 30.17 5.07
CA MET A 1 -4.60 28.93 4.28
C MET A 1 -4.54 27.77 5.25
N ASN A 2 -5.66 27.12 5.56
CA ASN A 2 -5.63 25.95 6.44
C ASN A 2 -5.08 24.77 5.65
N ALA A 3 -3.93 24.25 6.08
CA ALA A 3 -3.39 23.01 5.55
C ALA A 3 -4.43 21.91 5.77
N ASN A 4 -4.78 21.18 4.72
CA ASN A 4 -5.60 19.97 4.83
C ASN A 4 -4.91 19.03 5.83
N GLN A 5 -5.40 18.98 7.06
CA GLN A 5 -4.95 18.00 8.04
C GLN A 5 -5.36 16.63 7.52
N ILE A 6 -4.36 15.79 7.22
CA ILE A 6 -4.58 14.37 7.00
C ILE A 6 -5.02 13.83 8.34
N VAL A 7 -6.32 13.53 8.47
CA VAL A 7 -6.85 12.78 9.61
C VAL A 7 -6.25 11.39 9.51
N ASN A 8 -5.22 11.10 10.30
CA ASN A 8 -4.72 9.75 10.46
C ASN A 8 -5.81 8.96 11.18
N GLY A 9 -6.55 8.13 10.45
CA GLY A 9 -7.46 7.17 11.06
C GLY A 9 -6.66 6.30 12.05
N ALA A 10 -7.18 6.11 13.25
CA ALA A 10 -6.53 5.32 14.31
C ALA A 10 -6.53 3.80 14.04
N GLY A 11 -6.65 3.38 12.78
CA GLY A 11 -6.84 1.98 12.38
C GLY A 11 -5.96 1.58 11.20
N ASN A 12 -5.92 0.28 10.92
CA ASN A 12 -5.20 -0.25 9.77
C ASN A 12 -5.90 0.03 8.43
N GLU A 13 -7.10 0.59 8.44
CA GLU A 13 -7.90 0.97 7.28
C GLU A 13 -7.40 2.26 6.63
N VAL A 14 -6.15 2.22 6.16
CA VAL A 14 -5.48 3.36 5.55
C VAL A 14 -4.90 3.02 4.18
N TRP A 15 -4.87 4.04 3.32
CA TRP A 15 -4.17 4.02 2.05
C TRP A 15 -2.75 4.53 2.25
N ASP A 16 -1.76 3.65 2.13
CA ASP A 16 -0.36 4.02 2.29
C ASP A 16 0.30 4.33 0.95
N ARG A 17 1.21 5.30 0.97
CA ARG A 17 2.18 5.45 -0.11
C ARG A 17 3.34 4.48 0.15
N LEU A 18 3.78 3.78 -0.89
CA LEU A 18 5.03 3.00 -0.78
C LEU A 18 6.20 3.93 -0.47
N PRO A 19 7.08 3.57 0.47
CA PRO A 19 8.23 4.37 0.81
C PRO A 19 9.14 4.54 -0.41
N ASN A 20 9.83 5.68 -0.48
CA ASN A 20 10.81 5.92 -1.55
C ASN A 20 12.08 5.10 -1.32
N LYS A 21 12.46 4.90 -0.06
CA LYS A 21 13.59 4.07 0.38
C LYS A 21 13.14 3.19 1.56
N GLY A 22 13.64 1.97 1.62
CA GLY A 22 13.33 1.01 2.70
C GLY A 22 12.20 0.04 2.35
N TYR A 23 11.71 -0.64 3.40
CA TYR A 23 10.72 -1.71 3.31
C TYR A 23 9.34 -1.24 3.76
N TYR A 24 8.30 -1.76 3.12
CA TYR A 24 6.90 -1.58 3.53
C TYR A 24 6.43 -2.87 4.19
N LEU A 25 6.23 -2.86 5.52
CA LEU A 25 5.89 -4.05 6.30
C LEU A 25 6.85 -5.23 6.04
N GLY A 26 8.16 -4.95 6.01
CA GLY A 26 9.20 -5.94 5.71
C GLY A 26 9.38 -6.27 4.22
N MET A 27 8.52 -5.78 3.33
CA MET A 27 8.58 -6.08 1.90
C MET A 27 9.25 -4.98 1.08
N SER A 28 10.07 -5.38 0.10
CA SER A 28 10.71 -4.43 -0.81
C SER A 28 9.65 -3.82 -1.73
N ARG A 29 9.89 -2.57 -2.17
CA ARG A 29 8.99 -1.90 -3.11
C ARG A 29 8.74 -2.73 -4.39
N PRO A 30 9.75 -3.32 -5.07
CA PRO A 30 9.52 -4.19 -6.23
C PRO A 30 8.61 -5.38 -5.92
N TYR A 31 8.77 -6.01 -4.75
CA TYR A 31 7.93 -7.14 -4.35
C TYR A 31 6.47 -6.72 -4.18
N VAL A 32 6.20 -5.57 -3.54
CA VAL A 32 4.82 -5.07 -3.43
C VAL A 32 4.21 -4.77 -4.80
N TYR A 33 4.98 -4.29 -5.78
CA TYR A 33 4.49 -4.15 -7.15
C TYR A 33 4.14 -5.50 -7.81
N GLN A 34 4.90 -6.56 -7.52
CA GLN A 34 4.56 -7.91 -8.00
C GLN A 34 3.23 -8.37 -7.41
N LEU A 35 3.00 -8.17 -6.10
CA LEU A 35 1.73 -8.51 -5.45
C LEU A 35 0.55 -7.74 -6.05
N ILE A 36 0.74 -6.46 -6.33
CA ILE A 36 -0.29 -5.64 -7.01
C ILE A 36 -0.59 -6.18 -8.41
N ASN A 37 0.44 -6.53 -9.19
CA ASN A 37 0.27 -7.05 -10.55
C ASN A 37 -0.43 -8.42 -10.57
N ARG A 38 -0.28 -9.21 -9.51
CA ARG A 38 -0.96 -10.50 -9.31
C ARG A 38 -2.40 -10.35 -8.81
N GLY A 39 -2.78 -9.18 -8.31
CA GLY A 39 -4.09 -8.94 -7.68
C GLY A 39 -4.17 -9.35 -6.20
N ASP A 40 -3.05 -9.73 -5.58
CA ASP A 40 -3.00 -10.13 -4.17
C ASP A 40 -3.17 -8.93 -3.21
N VAL A 41 -2.86 -7.72 -3.68
CA VAL A 41 -2.92 -6.48 -2.89
C VAL A 41 -3.77 -5.43 -3.63
N LYS A 42 -4.72 -4.84 -2.90
CA LYS A 42 -5.57 -3.76 -3.41
C LYS A 42 -4.77 -2.46 -3.54
N THR A 43 -4.86 -1.83 -4.70
CA THR A 43 -4.14 -0.59 -5.03
C THR A 43 -5.08 0.49 -5.57
N ALA A 44 -4.67 1.75 -5.45
CA ALA A 44 -5.29 2.88 -6.13
C ALA A 44 -4.21 3.68 -6.87
N LEU A 45 -4.50 4.12 -8.10
CA LEU A 45 -3.65 5.03 -8.86
C LEU A 45 -4.40 6.35 -9.05
N ILE A 46 -4.00 7.36 -8.28
CA ILE A 46 -4.58 8.71 -8.36
C ILE A 46 -3.78 9.52 -9.38
N LYS A 47 -4.43 9.94 -10.48
CA LYS A 47 -3.82 10.79 -11.50
C LYS A 47 -4.87 11.68 -12.18
N SER A 48 -4.45 12.87 -12.58
CA SER A 48 -5.25 13.73 -13.45
C SER A 48 -5.40 13.10 -14.85
N PRO A 49 -6.51 13.36 -15.57
CA PRO A 49 -6.68 12.95 -16.95
C PRO A 49 -5.49 13.39 -17.83
N GLY A 50 -5.08 12.53 -18.77
CA GLY A 50 -3.95 12.80 -19.67
C GLY A 50 -2.55 12.67 -19.04
N ARG A 51 -2.41 12.47 -17.72
CA ARG A 51 -1.08 12.26 -17.11
C ARG A 51 -0.62 10.81 -17.22
N VAL A 52 0.65 10.65 -17.60
CA VAL A 52 1.34 9.34 -17.62
C VAL A 52 1.65 8.85 -16.20
N ARG A 53 2.09 9.77 -15.31
CA ARG A 53 2.47 9.46 -13.93
C ARG A 53 1.36 9.85 -12.95
N GLY A 54 1.26 9.09 -11.86
CA GLY A 54 0.30 9.30 -10.78
C GLY A 54 0.86 8.87 -9.43
N ILE A 55 0.06 9.08 -8.38
CA ILE A 55 0.36 8.62 -7.04
C ILE A 55 -0.27 7.24 -6.85
N ARG A 56 0.58 6.23 -6.65
CA ARG A 56 0.11 4.88 -6.32
C ARG A 56 0.05 4.72 -4.81
N LEU A 57 -1.11 4.27 -4.34
CA LEU A 57 -1.37 3.90 -2.95
C LEU A 57 -1.67 2.41 -2.86
N VAL A 58 -1.39 1.84 -1.69
CA VAL A 58 -1.73 0.45 -1.34
C VAL A 58 -2.69 0.45 -0.16
N TRP A 59 -3.67 -0.44 -0.20
CA TRP A 59 -4.62 -0.59 0.91
C TRP A 59 -4.00 -1.49 1.98
N ARG A 60 -3.56 -0.91 3.10
CA ARG A 60 -2.84 -1.64 4.15
C ARG A 60 -3.54 -2.93 4.61
N PRO A 61 -4.87 -2.97 4.82
CA PRO A 61 -5.54 -4.21 5.23
C PRO A 61 -5.37 -5.36 4.24
N SER A 62 -5.34 -5.09 2.92
CA SER A 62 -5.10 -6.15 1.93
C SER A 62 -3.68 -6.71 2.01
N VAL A 63 -2.70 -5.87 2.39
CA VAL A 63 -1.31 -6.29 2.58
C VAL A 63 -1.16 -7.12 3.86
N LEU A 64 -1.80 -6.69 4.95
CA LEU A 64 -1.82 -7.45 6.20
C LEU A 64 -2.53 -8.81 6.01
N ALA A 65 -3.65 -8.85 5.27
CA ALA A 65 -4.33 -10.09 4.94
C ALA A 65 -3.47 -11.04 4.11
N PHE A 66 -2.69 -10.51 3.15
CA PHE A 66 -1.71 -11.29 2.41
C PHE A 66 -0.64 -11.89 3.35
N ILE A 67 -0.11 -11.09 4.28
CA ILE A 67 0.87 -11.56 5.26
C ILE A 67 0.27 -12.69 6.08
N GLU A 68 -0.88 -12.47 6.72
CA GLU A 68 -1.56 -13.44 7.59
C GLU A 68 -1.80 -14.78 6.89
N LYS A 69 -2.23 -14.75 5.62
CA LYS A 69 -2.44 -15.96 4.80
C LYS A 69 -1.15 -16.76 4.55
N ASN A 70 0.01 -16.11 4.55
CA ASN A 70 1.29 -16.70 4.16
C ASN A 70 2.28 -16.86 5.33
N VAL A 71 1.91 -16.51 6.57
CA VAL A 71 2.74 -16.81 7.75
C VAL A 71 2.83 -18.32 7.92
N VAL A 72 4.05 -18.86 7.97
CA VAL A 72 4.29 -20.25 8.36
C VAL A 72 4.10 -20.33 9.89
N LYS A 73 3.07 -21.07 10.33
CA LYS A 73 2.89 -21.37 11.75
C LYS A 73 3.88 -22.45 12.15
N VAL A 74 4.88 -22.09 12.95
CA VAL A 74 5.74 -23.08 13.61
C VAL A 74 4.94 -23.62 14.79
N GLY A 75 4.64 -24.91 14.76
CA GLY A 75 4.01 -25.64 15.87
C GLY A 75 5.02 -26.05 16.93
#